data_AF-A0A183GV09-F1
#
_entry.id   AF-A0A183GV09-F1
#
_cell.length_a   1.000
_cell.length_b   1.000
_cell.length_c   1.000
_cell.angle_alpha   90.00
_cell.angle_beta   90.00
_cell.angle_gamma   90.00
#
_symmetry.space_group_name_H-M   'P 1'
#
loop_
_entity.id
_entity.type
_entity.pdbx_description
1 polymer ?
#
loop_
_entity_poly.entity_id
_entity_poly.type
_entity_poly.pdbx_seq_one_letter_code
_entity_poly.pdbx_strand_id
1 'polypeptide(L)'
;LFIQGELRVNGVLNLTRALGDIGGRPMISPKADITVIERDPSQYLLLLTCDGISELFKNSEVLDMIRTFVAKHSHKKFYDLSDHLCRSAMSGGSIDNVTCVAVFLRPPEELWELLGESSD
;
A
#
# COMPACT_ATOMS: atom_id res chain seq x y z
N LEU A 1 -10.61 -22.13 10.83
CA LEU A 1 -11.65 -22.89 10.10
C LEU A 1 -11.69 -22.34 8.68
N PHE A 2 -11.80 -23.20 7.67
CA PHE A 2 -11.93 -22.74 6.28
C PHE A 2 -13.40 -22.43 5.98
N ILE A 3 -13.74 -21.15 5.78
CA ILE A 3 -15.10 -20.64 5.69
C ILE A 3 -15.15 -19.59 4.56
N GLN A 4 -16.08 -19.78 3.61
CA GLN A 4 -16.26 -18.89 2.44
C GLN A 4 -14.98 -18.66 1.63
N GLY A 5 -14.17 -19.71 1.46
CA GLY A 5 -12.94 -19.65 0.65
C GLY A 5 -11.69 -19.22 1.41
N GLU A 6 -11.79 -18.81 2.67
CA GLU A 6 -10.68 -18.26 3.44
C GLU A 6 -10.48 -18.95 4.80
N LEU A 7 -9.26 -18.90 5.33
CA LEU A 7 -8.94 -19.37 6.68
C LEU A 7 -9.29 -18.32 7.73
N ARG A 8 -10.25 -18.64 8.60
CA ARG A 8 -10.71 -17.70 9.64
C ARG A 8 -10.43 -18.22 11.05
N VAL A 9 -9.92 -17.36 11.92
CA VAL A 9 -9.79 -17.60 13.37
C VAL A 9 -11.17 -17.80 13.95
N ASN A 10 -11.39 -18.96 14.59
CA ASN A 10 -12.69 -19.40 15.10
C ASN A 10 -13.85 -19.31 14.09
N GLY A 11 -13.55 -19.29 12.79
CA GLY A 11 -14.55 -19.16 11.73
C GLY A 11 -15.08 -17.74 11.49
N VAL A 12 -14.49 -16.70 12.12
CA VAL A 12 -14.99 -15.32 12.04
C VAL A 12 -14.01 -14.40 11.30
N LEU A 13 -12.84 -14.14 11.87
CA LEU A 13 -11.88 -13.14 11.35
C LEU A 13 -10.80 -13.79 10.48
N ASN A 14 -10.50 -13.19 9.32
CA ASN A 14 -9.34 -13.54 8.48
C ASN A 14 -8.06 -12.81 8.92
N LEU A 15 -7.91 -12.60 10.23
CA LEU A 15 -6.80 -11.88 10.84
C LEU A 15 -6.46 -12.57 12.17
N THR A 16 -5.21 -12.41 12.62
CA THR A 16 -4.75 -12.93 13.92
C THR A 16 -4.38 -11.81 14.90
N ARG A 17 -4.33 -10.56 14.43
CA ARG A 17 -4.06 -9.38 15.24
C ARG A 17 -4.98 -8.24 14.81
N ALA A 18 -5.48 -7.47 15.75
CA ALA A 18 -6.33 -6.30 15.49
C ALA A 18 -6.32 -5.33 16.69
N LEU A 19 -6.52 -4.05 16.42
CA LEU A 19 -6.90 -3.09 17.45
C LEU A 19 -8.36 -3.34 17.85
N GLY A 20 -8.66 -3.24 19.14
CA GLY A 20 -10.00 -3.58 19.65
C GLY A 20 -10.20 -5.08 19.82
N ASP A 21 -11.18 -5.65 19.08
CA ASP A 21 -11.61 -7.05 19.07
C ASP A 21 -11.56 -7.76 20.43
N ILE A 22 -12.13 -7.12 21.45
CA ILE A 22 -12.03 -7.59 22.84
C ILE A 22 -12.60 -9.01 22.99
N GLY A 23 -13.71 -9.31 22.32
CA GLY A 23 -14.34 -10.64 22.34
C GLY A 23 -13.55 -11.73 21.60
N GLY A 24 -12.60 -11.36 20.74
CA GLY A 24 -11.72 -12.29 20.02
C GLY A 24 -10.48 -12.70 20.80
N ARG A 25 -10.22 -12.11 21.97
CA ARG A 25 -9.03 -12.41 22.77
C ARG A 25 -9.17 -13.77 23.49
N PRO A 26 -8.08 -14.55 23.62
CA PRO A 26 -6.70 -14.25 23.23
C PRO A 26 -6.34 -14.64 21.78
N MET A 27 -7.27 -15.22 21.01
CA MET A 27 -7.00 -15.71 19.65
C MET A 27 -6.66 -14.58 18.68
N ILE A 28 -7.22 -13.39 18.89
CA ILE A 28 -6.87 -12.15 18.21
C ILE A 28 -5.99 -11.32 19.14
N SER A 29 -4.72 -11.16 18.76
CA SER A 29 -3.74 -10.43 19.56
C SER A 29 -3.88 -8.91 19.38
N PRO A 30 -3.89 -8.12 20.47
CA PRO A 30 -3.79 -6.66 20.39
C PRO A 30 -2.34 -6.16 20.26
N LYS A 31 -1.35 -7.07 20.27
CA LYS A 31 0.07 -6.71 20.26
C LYS A 31 0.52 -6.38 18.84
N ALA A 32 0.95 -5.14 18.62
CA ALA A 32 1.53 -4.71 17.36
C ALA A 32 2.81 -5.49 17.03
N ASP A 33 3.03 -5.70 15.73
CA ASP A 33 4.34 -6.07 15.22
C ASP A 33 5.16 -4.80 15.00
N ILE A 34 6.44 -4.82 15.40
CA ILE A 34 7.29 -3.64 15.36
C ILE A 34 8.58 -4.01 14.64
N THR A 35 8.84 -3.31 13.54
CA THR A 35 10.07 -3.40 12.78
C THR A 35 10.70 -2.01 12.72
N VAL A 36 11.98 -1.92 13.04
CA VAL A 36 12.78 -0.70 12.88
C VAL A 36 13.70 -0.90 11.69
N ILE A 37 13.61 0.02 10.73
CA ILE A 37 14.45 0.03 9.53
C ILE A 37 15.25 1.32 9.57
N GLU A 38 16.57 1.23 9.49
CA GLU A 38 17.42 2.41 9.39
C GLU A 38 17.17 3.14 8.07
N ARG A 39 17.14 4.48 8.14
CA ARG A 39 16.86 5.33 6.98
C ARG A 39 18.01 5.22 5.98
N ASP A 40 17.72 4.68 4.80
CA ASP A 40 18.65 4.70 3.67
C ASP A 40 18.33 5.90 2.76
N PRO A 41 19.29 6.83 2.52
CA PRO A 41 19.12 7.95 1.59
C PRO A 41 18.75 7.53 0.15
N SER A 42 18.94 6.27 -0.24
CA SER A 42 18.49 5.74 -1.53
C SER A 42 16.97 5.51 -1.60
N GLN A 43 16.26 5.55 -0.47
CA GLN A 43 14.80 5.37 -0.43
C GLN A 43 14.07 6.71 -0.66
N TYR A 44 13.19 6.72 -1.65
CA TYR A 44 12.46 7.90 -2.11
C TYR A 44 11.03 7.99 -1.57
N LEU A 45 10.33 6.86 -1.52
CA LEU A 45 8.89 6.81 -1.29
C LEU A 45 8.54 5.59 -0.43
N LEU A 46 7.74 5.81 0.60
CA LEU A 46 7.07 4.77 1.37
C LEU A 46 5.57 4.84 1.10
N LEU A 47 4.96 3.71 0.77
CA LEU A 47 3.52 3.59 0.63
C LEU A 47 2.96 2.78 1.80
N LEU A 48 1.88 3.29 2.39
CA LEU A 48 1.04 2.54 3.32
C LEU A 48 -0.32 2.32 2.65
N THR A 49 -0.74 1.07 2.54
CA THR A 49 -1.99 0.69 1.86
C THR A 49 -2.80 -0.28 2.72
N CYS A 50 -4.11 -0.34 2.49
CA CYS A 50 -4.90 -1.49 2.91
C CYS A 50 -4.76 -2.68 1.94
N ASP A 51 -5.31 -3.81 2.35
CA ASP A 51 -5.48 -5.05 1.59
C ASP A 51 -6.23 -4.84 0.26
N GLY A 52 -7.20 -3.93 0.22
CA GLY A 52 -7.89 -3.53 -1.00
C GLY A 52 -6.99 -3.06 -2.16
N ILE A 53 -5.71 -2.75 -1.90
CA ILE A 53 -4.67 -2.51 -2.92
C ILE A 53 -3.67 -3.68 -2.96
N SER A 54 -3.10 -4.06 -1.82
CA SER A 54 -1.96 -5.00 -1.79
C SER A 54 -2.33 -6.46 -2.10
N GLU A 55 -3.60 -6.84 -1.98
CA GLU A 55 -4.07 -8.16 -2.45
C GLU A 55 -4.23 -8.19 -3.97
N LEU A 56 -4.45 -7.03 -4.60
CA LEU A 56 -4.70 -6.93 -6.03
C LEU A 56 -3.40 -6.79 -6.85
N PHE A 57 -2.40 -6.07 -6.32
CA PHE A 57 -1.18 -5.74 -7.06
C PHE A 57 0.09 -6.15 -6.34
N LYS A 58 1.03 -6.66 -7.11
CA LYS A 58 2.41 -6.86 -6.68
C LYS A 58 3.17 -5.54 -6.62
N ASN A 59 4.23 -5.50 -5.83
CA ASN A 59 5.11 -4.32 -5.72
C ASN A 59 5.63 -3.82 -7.08
N SER A 60 5.89 -4.71 -8.04
CA SER A 60 6.31 -4.33 -9.40
C SER A 60 5.22 -3.60 -10.18
N GLU A 61 3.96 -4.04 -10.06
CA GLU A 61 2.82 -3.42 -10.74
C GLU A 61 2.52 -2.04 -10.13
N VAL A 62 2.63 -1.93 -8.81
CA VAL A 62 2.55 -0.63 -8.11
C VAL A 62 3.66 0.31 -8.59
N LEU A 63 4.89 -0.19 -8.77
CA LEU A 63 5.99 0.60 -9.32
C LEU A 63 5.70 1.07 -10.75
N ASP A 64 5.13 0.22 -11.60
CA ASP A 64 4.75 0.59 -12.97
C ASP A 64 3.64 1.65 -13.00
N MET A 65 2.70 1.62 -12.05
CA MET A 65 1.71 2.69 -11.87
C MET A 65 2.37 4.01 -11.45
N ILE A 66 3.33 3.97 -10.52
CA ILE A 66 4.08 5.17 -10.11
C ILE A 66 4.85 5.74 -11.31
N ARG A 67 5.53 4.90 -12.09
CA ARG A 67 6.24 5.32 -13.32
C ARG A 67 5.29 5.96 -14.32
N THR A 68 4.12 5.34 -14.54
CA THR A 68 3.08 5.88 -15.42
C THR A 68 2.56 7.23 -14.93
N PHE A 69 2.39 7.40 -13.61
CA PHE A 69 1.98 8.67 -13.02
C PHE A 69 3.04 9.76 -13.22
N VAL A 70 4.30 9.44 -12.91
CA VAL A 70 5.46 10.34 -13.07
C VAL A 70 5.63 10.78 -14.52
N ALA A 71 5.49 9.88 -15.49
CA ALA A 71 5.60 10.19 -16.91
C ALA A 71 4.50 11.13 -17.43
N LYS A 72 3.33 11.14 -16.79
CA LYS A 72 2.14 11.90 -17.24
C LYS A 72 1.93 13.23 -16.51
N HIS A 73 2.52 13.39 -15.33
CA HIS A 73 2.26 14.54 -14.47
C HIS A 73 3.57 15.19 -14.03
N SER A 74 3.57 16.49 -13.76
CA SER A 74 4.72 17.16 -13.13
C SER A 74 4.83 16.78 -11.66
N HIS A 75 6.05 16.79 -11.09
CA HIS A 75 6.29 16.62 -9.65
C HIS A 75 5.45 17.55 -8.78
N LYS A 76 5.01 18.71 -9.30
CA LYS A 76 4.08 19.62 -8.62
C LYS A 76 2.71 19.00 -8.28
N LYS A 77 2.38 17.84 -8.86
CA LYS A 77 1.16 17.05 -8.62
C LYS A 77 1.42 15.80 -7.79
N PHE A 78 2.56 15.71 -7.09
CA PHE A 78 2.92 14.52 -6.30
C PHE A 78 1.83 14.06 -5.32
N TYR A 79 1.04 15.00 -4.79
CA TYR A 79 -0.04 14.72 -3.85
C TYR A 79 -1.20 13.92 -4.46
N ASP A 80 -1.34 13.88 -5.78
CA ASP A 80 -2.35 13.10 -6.49
C ASP A 80 -1.92 11.63 -6.69
N LEU A 81 -0.67 11.26 -6.34
CA LEU A 81 -0.13 9.91 -6.55
C LEU A 81 -0.94 8.84 -5.77
N SER A 82 -1.29 9.10 -4.51
CA SER A 82 -2.08 8.15 -3.72
C SER A 82 -3.50 7.98 -4.27
N ASP A 83 -4.12 9.06 -4.77
CA ASP A 83 -5.43 8.98 -5.44
C ASP A 83 -5.33 8.16 -6.74
N HIS A 84 -4.25 8.35 -7.50
CA HIS A 84 -3.98 7.54 -8.70
C HIS A 84 -3.89 6.05 -8.37
N LEU A 85 -3.18 5.67 -7.30
CA LEU A 85 -3.10 4.26 -6.87
C LEU A 85 -4.45 3.70 -6.42
N CYS A 86 -5.23 4.46 -5.64
CA CYS A 86 -6.59 4.06 -5.26
C CYS A 86 -7.50 3.86 -6.48
N ARG A 87 -7.45 4.77 -7.46
CA ARG A 87 -8.25 4.64 -8.71
C ARG A 87 -7.82 3.47 -9.56
N SER A 88 -6.53 3.16 -9.61
CA SER A 88 -6.01 1.98 -10.28
C SER A 88 -6.55 0.71 -9.62
N ALA A 89 -6.61 0.65 -8.29
CA ALA A 89 -7.22 -0.49 -7.57
C ALA A 89 -8.72 -0.63 -7.83
N MET A 90 -9.49 0.47 -7.79
CA MET A 90 -10.92 0.44 -8.14
C MET A 90 -11.14 -0.02 -9.59
N SER A 91 -10.34 0.49 -10.52
CA SER A 91 -10.43 0.14 -11.95
C SER A 91 -9.95 -1.28 -12.23
N GLY A 92 -9.03 -1.80 -11.41
CA GLY A 92 -8.56 -3.18 -11.42
C GLY A 92 -9.53 -4.19 -10.81
N GLY A 93 -10.67 -3.72 -10.28
CA GLY A 93 -11.74 -4.59 -9.76
C GLY A 93 -11.69 -4.83 -8.25
N SER A 94 -10.99 -3.99 -7.49
CA SER A 94 -11.08 -4.04 -6.03
C SER A 94 -12.53 -3.84 -5.57
N ILE A 95 -13.01 -4.76 -4.74
CA ILE A 95 -14.37 -4.76 -4.17
C ILE A 95 -14.39 -4.31 -2.71
N ASP A 96 -13.25 -3.84 -2.18
CA ASP A 96 -13.08 -3.41 -0.80
C ASP A 96 -12.84 -1.89 -0.70
N ASN A 97 -12.78 -1.38 0.51
CA ASN A 97 -12.26 -0.06 0.79
C ASN A 97 -10.80 0.04 0.34
N VAL A 98 -10.48 1.12 -0.36
CA VAL A 98 -9.15 1.39 -0.91
C VAL A 98 -8.59 2.66 -0.29
N THR A 99 -7.49 2.51 0.43
CA THR A 99 -6.78 3.61 1.10
C THR A 99 -5.29 3.50 0.81
N CYS A 100 -4.69 4.63 0.45
CA CYS A 100 -3.25 4.75 0.21
C CYS A 100 -2.73 6.04 0.85
N VAL A 101 -1.60 5.96 1.55
CA VAL A 101 -0.82 7.10 2.02
C VAL A 101 0.55 7.04 1.38
N ALA A 102 0.91 8.10 0.64
CA ALA A 102 2.21 8.24 -0.01
C ALA A 102 3.11 9.17 0.83
N VAL A 103 4.19 8.62 1.38
CA VAL A 103 5.16 9.36 2.19
C VAL A 103 6.43 9.54 1.39
N PHE A 104 6.66 10.77 0.92
CA PHE A 104 7.89 11.16 0.24
C PHE A 104 9.00 11.32 1.28
N LEU A 105 10.00 10.44 1.19
CA LEU A 105 11.14 10.43 2.08
C LEU A 105 12.26 11.38 1.59
N ARG A 106 12.24 11.71 0.29
CA ARG A 106 13.07 12.71 -0.39
C ARG A 106 12.16 13.74 -1.09
N PRO A 107 12.67 14.92 -1.49
CA PRO A 107 11.88 15.86 -2.28
C PRO A 107 11.26 15.19 -3.51
N PRO A 108 9.96 15.38 -3.80
CA PRO A 108 9.27 14.69 -4.89
C PRO A 108 9.96 14.83 -6.26
N GLU A 109 10.54 16.00 -6.54
CA GLU A 109 11.31 16.28 -7.75
C GLU A 109 12.40 15.24 -8.03
N GLU A 110 13.09 14.74 -7.00
CA GLU A 110 14.16 13.77 -7.15
C GLU A 110 13.63 12.37 -7.55
N LEU A 111 12.40 12.03 -7.15
CA LEU A 111 11.74 10.80 -7.65
C LEU A 111 11.37 10.94 -9.13
N TRP A 112 10.98 12.14 -9.55
CA TRP A 112 10.70 12.44 -10.95
C TRP A 112 11.95 12.40 -11.82
N GLU A 113 13.08 12.89 -11.31
CA GLU A 113 14.38 12.77 -11.97
C GLU A 113 14.76 11.29 -12.11
N LEU A 114 14.70 10.52 -11.00
CA LEU A 114 15.04 9.10 -11.00
C LEU A 114 14.21 8.27 -12.00
N LEU A 115 12.90 8.50 -12.06
CA LEU A 115 11.98 7.70 -12.88
C LEU A 115 11.74 8.30 -14.28
N GLY A 116 12.04 9.59 -14.47
CA GLY A 116 11.88 10.31 -15.73
C GLY A 116 13.01 10.10 -16.73
N GLU A 117 14.20 9.69 -16.28
CA GLU A 117 15.37 9.41 -17.13
C GLU A 117 15.25 8.10 -17.95
N SER A 118 14.11 7.41 -17.92
CA SER A 118 13.88 6.18 -18.72
C SER A 118 13.21 6.50 -20.07
N SER A 119 13.88 7.27 -20.92
CA SER A 119 13.50 7.49 -22.33
C SER A 119 14.75 7.61 -23.22
N ASP A 120 15.58 6.56 -23.20
CA ASP A 120 16.51 6.21 -24.27
C ASP A 120 16.27 4.75 -24.67
#